data_AF-A0A448WN45-F1
#
_entry.id   AF-A0A448WN45-F1
#
_cell.length_a   1.000
_cell.length_b   1.000
_cell.length_c   1.000
_cell.angle_alpha   90.00
_cell.angle_beta   90.00
_cell.angle_gamma   90.00
#
_symmetry.space_group_name_H-M   'P 1'
#
loop_
_entity.id
_entity.type
_entity.pdbx_description
1 polymer ?
#
loop_
_entity_poly.entity_id
_entity_poly.type
_entity_poly.pdbx_seq_one_letter_code
_entity_poly.pdbx_strand_id
1 'polypeptide(L)'
;MSPLSNNSLFLDYHRNPLNGYLMRGMNVSLSTDDPLQFHFTKEPLIEEYSIAAQVWKLTPTDMCELARNSVMMSGFSHMVKSHWLGPHYHEEGVMGNDITRTNVPNIRVAYRYETLTQEMRLLVAAILSSQAAAAVSSPLRTSVVSSLPYPGLPLIEQNKAEEELGRHKLNHES
;
A
#
# COMPACT_ATOMS: atom_id res chain seq x y z
N MET A 1 -0.47 5.46 18.20
CA MET A 1 0.87 5.85 18.69
C MET A 1 0.67 6.55 20.01
N SER A 2 1.66 6.48 20.90
CA SER A 2 1.56 7.01 22.28
C SER A 2 2.62 8.10 22.51
N PRO A 3 2.36 9.34 22.08
CA PRO A 3 3.35 10.42 22.08
C PRO A 3 3.94 10.74 23.46
N LEU A 4 3.17 10.65 24.56
CA LEU A 4 3.70 10.94 25.89
C LEU A 4 4.73 9.89 26.33
N SER A 5 4.43 8.61 26.15
CA SER A 5 5.39 7.52 26.38
C SER A 5 6.66 7.72 25.53
N ASN A 6 6.50 8.01 24.23
CA ASN A 6 7.64 8.23 23.33
C ASN A 6 8.52 9.42 23.79
N ASN A 7 7.89 10.51 24.24
CA ASN A 7 8.57 11.67 24.79
C ASN A 7 9.35 11.38 26.07
N SER A 8 8.80 10.55 26.95
CA SER A 8 9.49 10.16 28.17
C SER A 8 10.64 9.18 27.94
N LEU A 9 10.63 8.42 26.84
CA LEU A 9 11.59 7.34 26.61
C LEU A 9 12.72 7.67 25.63
N PHE A 10 12.42 8.25 24.45
CA PHE A 10 13.41 8.31 23.37
C PHE A 10 13.22 9.41 22.30
N LEU A 11 12.10 10.13 22.28
CA LEU A 11 11.81 11.10 21.20
C LEU A 11 11.04 12.32 21.69
N ASP A 12 11.64 13.50 21.63
CA ASP A 12 10.98 14.76 21.96
C ASP A 12 9.57 14.87 21.34
N TYR A 13 8.60 15.32 22.13
CA TYR A 13 7.19 15.34 21.75
C TYR A 13 6.95 16.06 20.40
N HIS A 14 7.62 17.20 20.18
CA HIS A 14 7.50 17.98 18.94
C HIS A 14 8.04 17.25 17.70
N ARG A 15 8.91 16.26 17.88
CA ARG A 15 9.50 15.46 16.82
C ARG A 15 8.72 14.17 16.56
N ASN A 16 7.66 13.90 17.33
CA ASN A 16 6.80 12.75 17.08
C ASN A 16 6.16 12.86 15.68
N PRO A 17 6.22 11.80 14.86
CA PRO A 17 5.77 11.87 13.47
C PRO A 17 4.25 11.85 13.31
N LEU A 18 3.48 11.57 14.38
CA LEU A 18 2.03 11.37 14.28
C LEU A 18 1.31 12.53 13.60
N ASN A 19 1.63 13.78 13.96
CA ASN A 19 1.01 14.93 13.33
C ASN A 19 1.30 15.01 11.83
N GLY A 20 2.55 14.77 11.45
CA GLY A 20 2.95 14.72 10.04
C GLY A 20 2.30 13.57 9.27
N TYR A 21 2.03 12.44 9.92
CA TYR A 21 1.32 11.32 9.31
C TYR A 21 -0.17 11.60 9.15
N LEU A 22 -0.79 12.22 10.16
CA LEU A 22 -2.17 12.67 10.08
C LEU A 22 -2.33 13.65 8.92
N MET A 23 -1.49 14.69 8.83
CA MET A 23 -1.55 15.69 7.76
C MET A 23 -1.40 15.08 6.35
N ARG A 24 -0.66 13.98 6.21
CA ARG A 24 -0.43 13.27 4.95
C ARG A 24 -1.52 12.27 4.56
N GLY A 25 -2.63 12.18 5.28
CA GLY A 25 -3.68 11.24 4.90
C GLY A 25 -3.62 9.88 5.61
N MET A 26 -2.58 9.58 6.39
CA MET A 26 -2.36 8.21 6.88
C MET A 26 -3.36 7.78 7.96
N ASN A 27 -3.67 6.49 7.98
CA ASN A 27 -4.54 5.88 8.98
C ASN A 27 -3.79 5.70 10.31
N VAL A 28 -3.79 6.77 11.12
CA VAL A 28 -3.15 6.82 12.44
C VAL A 28 -4.17 7.13 13.52
N SER A 29 -3.85 6.74 14.75
CA SER A 29 -4.63 7.01 15.96
C SER A 29 -3.72 7.33 17.13
N LEU A 30 -4.25 8.05 18.12
CA LEU A 30 -3.64 8.23 19.44
C LEU A 30 -4.02 7.05 20.34
N SER A 31 -3.05 6.61 21.12
CA SER A 31 -3.15 5.51 22.08
C SER A 31 -2.40 5.88 23.36
N THR A 32 -2.66 5.16 24.44
CA THR A 32 -1.84 5.22 25.65
C THR A 32 -0.89 4.03 25.69
N ASP A 33 0.25 4.23 26.33
CA ASP A 33 1.22 3.19 26.68
C ASP A 33 1.59 3.41 28.15
N ASP A 34 1.68 2.34 28.94
CA ASP A 34 1.83 2.34 30.41
C ASP A 34 1.21 3.56 31.13
N PRO A 35 -0.13 3.66 31.21
CA PRO A 35 -0.80 4.85 31.71
C PRO A 35 -0.41 5.21 33.15
N LEU A 36 -0.10 4.21 33.98
CA LEU A 36 0.38 4.43 35.35
C LEU A 36 1.75 5.11 35.43
N GLN A 37 2.58 4.96 34.39
CA GLN A 37 3.94 5.50 34.37
C GLN A 37 4.00 6.89 33.74
N PHE A 38 3.21 7.15 32.71
CA PHE A 38 3.38 8.33 31.87
C PHE A 38 2.26 9.38 31.96
N HIS A 39 1.15 9.07 32.65
CA HIS A 39 -0.03 9.95 32.70
C HIS A 39 -0.33 10.38 34.13
N PHE A 40 -0.79 11.61 34.29
CA PHE A 40 -1.07 12.21 35.61
C PHE A 40 -2.56 12.34 35.91
N THR A 41 -3.41 12.24 34.89
CA THR A 41 -4.86 12.37 35.03
C THR A 41 -5.54 11.02 35.26
N LYS A 42 -6.81 11.06 35.66
CA LYS A 42 -7.65 9.86 35.78
C LYS A 42 -8.06 9.27 34.43
N GLU A 43 -7.94 10.03 33.35
CA GLU A 43 -8.38 9.66 32.00
C GLU A 43 -7.19 9.75 31.04
N PRO A 44 -6.29 8.74 31.04
CA PRO A 44 -4.99 8.84 30.38
C PRO A 44 -5.11 9.04 28.87
N LEU A 45 -6.10 8.41 28.22
CA LEU A 45 -6.33 8.62 26.79
C LEU A 45 -6.79 10.05 26.49
N ILE A 46 -7.63 10.63 27.35
CA ILE A 46 -8.09 12.01 27.18
C ILE A 46 -6.93 12.99 27.37
N GLU A 47 -5.99 12.69 28.26
CA GLU A 47 -4.75 13.46 28.44
C GLU A 47 -3.87 13.46 27.18
N GLU A 48 -3.67 12.30 26.53
CA GLU A 48 -2.97 12.22 25.23
C GLU A 48 -3.61 13.12 24.18
N TYR A 49 -4.94 13.04 24.02
CA TYR A 49 -5.67 13.90 23.08
C TYR A 49 -5.56 15.38 23.44
N SER A 50 -5.65 15.72 24.73
CA SER A 50 -5.61 17.11 25.19
C SER A 50 -4.25 17.76 24.96
N ILE A 51 -3.16 17.03 25.24
CA ILE A 51 -1.80 17.50 25.01
C ILE A 51 -1.52 17.58 23.50
N ALA A 52 -1.90 16.56 22.73
CA ALA A 52 -1.73 16.57 21.27
C ALA A 52 -2.46 17.74 20.62
N ALA A 53 -3.72 18.00 21.02
CA ALA A 53 -4.50 19.13 20.53
C ALA A 53 -3.82 20.46 20.83
N GLN A 54 -3.29 20.63 22.05
CA GLN A 54 -2.66 21.88 22.46
C GLN A 54 -1.30 22.10 21.80
N VAL A 55 -0.49 21.06 21.65
CA VAL A 55 0.88 21.14 21.11
C VAL A 55 0.85 21.23 19.58
N TRP A 56 0.07 20.39 18.91
CA TRP A 56 0.00 20.35 17.44
C TRP A 56 -1.11 21.21 16.84
N LYS A 57 -1.90 21.88 17.68
CA LYS A 57 -3.02 22.73 17.26
C LYS A 57 -4.07 21.96 16.45
N LEU A 58 -4.35 20.72 16.89
CA LEU A 58 -5.36 19.88 16.23
C LEU A 58 -6.73 20.52 16.37
N THR A 59 -7.47 20.53 15.27
CA THR A 59 -8.86 20.99 15.26
C THR A 59 -9.79 19.91 15.82
N PRO A 60 -11.03 20.24 16.20
CA PRO A 60 -12.03 19.24 16.56
C PRO A 60 -12.22 18.18 15.48
N THR A 61 -12.18 18.58 14.20
CA THR A 61 -12.24 17.66 13.06
C THR A 61 -11.08 16.66 13.06
N ASP A 62 -9.85 17.12 13.34
CA ASP A 62 -8.68 16.25 13.40
C ASP A 62 -8.77 15.26 14.56
N MET A 63 -9.25 15.71 15.72
CA MET A 63 -9.47 14.83 16.88
C MET A 63 -10.54 13.78 16.60
N CYS A 64 -11.67 14.17 16.01
CA CYS A 64 -12.74 13.24 15.64
C CYS A 64 -12.28 12.25 14.56
N GLU A 65 -11.43 12.67 13.62
CA GLU A 65 -10.85 11.77 12.62
C GLU A 65 -9.90 10.74 13.26
N LEU A 66 -9.02 11.16 14.16
CA LEU A 66 -8.16 10.24 14.93
C LEU A 66 -8.99 9.24 15.75
N ALA A 67 -10.05 9.71 16.38
CA ALA A 67 -10.97 8.85 17.14
C ALA A 67 -11.74 7.88 16.23
N ARG A 68 -12.21 8.33 15.06
CA ARG A 68 -12.85 7.46 14.06
C ARG A 68 -11.89 6.37 13.57
N ASN A 69 -10.64 6.74 13.28
CA ASN A 69 -9.61 5.80 12.83
C ASN A 69 -9.30 4.73 13.88
N SER A 70 -9.27 5.11 15.16
CA SER A 70 -9.04 4.15 16.26
C SER A 70 -10.11 3.05 16.30
N VAL A 71 -11.38 3.40 16.09
CA VAL A 71 -12.48 2.43 16.00
C VAL A 71 -12.36 1.59 14.73
N MET A 72 -12.04 2.20 13.59
CA MET A 72 -11.86 1.47 12.32
C MET A 72 -10.78 0.39 12.43
N MET A 73 -9.61 0.71 13.00
CA MET A 73 -8.48 -0.20 13.15
C MET A 73 -8.58 -1.17 14.33
N SER A 74 -9.53 -0.95 15.25
CA SER A 74 -9.73 -1.81 16.41
C SER A 74 -10.14 -3.24 16.04
N GLY A 75 -10.01 -4.16 17.00
CA GLY A 75 -10.50 -5.53 16.89
C GLY A 75 -11.98 -5.73 17.23
N PHE A 76 -12.79 -4.66 17.36
CA PHE A 76 -14.20 -4.79 17.72
C PHE A 76 -15.02 -5.49 16.64
N SER A 77 -16.11 -6.15 17.06
CA SER A 77 -17.03 -6.81 16.13
C SER A 77 -17.72 -5.81 15.20
N HIS A 78 -18.21 -6.29 14.06
CA HIS A 78 -18.97 -5.47 13.12
C HIS A 78 -20.15 -4.77 13.82
N MET A 79 -20.87 -5.45 14.71
CA MET A 79 -22.03 -4.87 15.39
C MET A 79 -21.65 -3.63 16.20
N VAL A 80 -20.52 -3.69 16.92
CA VAL A 80 -20.01 -2.56 17.70
C VAL A 80 -19.51 -1.43 16.80
N LYS A 81 -18.73 -1.74 15.75
CA LYS A 81 -18.26 -0.73 14.80
C LYS A 81 -19.41 -0.04 14.08
N SER A 82 -20.43 -0.79 13.66
CA SER A 82 -21.64 -0.26 13.05
C SER A 82 -22.43 0.62 14.00
N HIS A 83 -22.49 0.26 15.28
CA HIS A 83 -23.11 1.08 16.30
C HIS A 83 -22.37 2.43 16.50
N TRP A 84 -21.05 2.45 16.50
CA TRP A 84 -20.29 3.70 16.72
C TRP A 84 -20.04 4.54 15.46
N LEU A 85 -19.89 3.92 14.29
CA LEU A 85 -19.50 4.61 13.05
C LEU A 85 -20.65 4.77 12.05
N GLY A 86 -21.71 3.99 12.20
CA GLY A 86 -22.86 3.96 11.30
C GLY A 86 -23.00 2.64 10.53
N PRO A 87 -24.18 2.36 9.96
CA PRO A 87 -24.46 1.11 9.24
C PRO A 87 -23.55 0.87 8.02
N HIS A 88 -23.16 1.95 7.34
CA HIS A 88 -22.39 1.90 6.10
C HIS A 88 -20.89 2.12 6.29
N TYR A 89 -20.34 1.96 7.50
CA TYR A 89 -18.94 2.30 7.79
C TYR A 89 -17.88 1.58 6.93
N HIS A 90 -18.26 0.50 6.26
CA HIS A 90 -17.41 -0.29 5.36
C HIS A 90 -17.30 0.31 3.95
N GLU A 91 -18.20 1.22 3.58
CA GLU A 91 -18.16 1.91 2.30
C GLU A 91 -17.00 2.91 2.26
N GLU A 92 -16.47 3.12 1.06
CA GLU A 92 -15.39 4.09 0.86
C GLU A 92 -15.91 5.53 0.73
N GLY A 93 -15.02 6.49 1.00
CA GLY A 93 -15.31 7.91 0.87
C GLY A 93 -16.46 8.38 1.76
N VAL A 94 -17.25 9.32 1.26
CA VAL A 94 -18.33 9.98 2.02
C VAL A 94 -19.47 9.01 2.36
N MET A 95 -19.70 8.00 1.53
CA MET A 95 -20.78 7.03 1.73
C MET A 95 -20.62 6.23 3.01
N GLY A 96 -19.38 5.99 3.44
CA GLY A 96 -19.06 5.32 4.71
C GLY A 96 -18.91 6.23 5.91
N ASN A 97 -19.36 7.48 5.83
CA ASN A 97 -19.29 8.42 6.94
C ASN A 97 -20.67 8.89 7.37
N ASP A 98 -21.09 8.47 8.56
CA ASP A 98 -22.23 9.05 9.26
C ASP A 98 -21.76 10.17 10.19
N ILE A 99 -21.90 11.42 9.74
CA ILE A 99 -21.48 12.60 10.50
C ILE A 99 -22.15 12.71 11.87
N THR A 100 -23.38 12.18 12.02
CA THR A 100 -24.12 12.25 13.30
C THR A 100 -23.50 11.37 14.37
N ARG A 101 -22.66 10.41 13.98
CA ARG A 101 -21.95 9.51 14.88
C ARG A 101 -20.46 9.82 14.98
N THR A 102 -19.81 10.10 13.86
CA THR A 102 -18.36 10.30 13.82
C THR A 102 -17.94 11.74 14.10
N ASN A 103 -18.85 12.70 13.90
CA ASN A 103 -18.58 14.14 13.94
C ASN A 103 -17.45 14.59 12.98
N VAL A 104 -17.11 13.77 11.98
CA VAL A 104 -16.14 14.12 10.93
C VAL A 104 -16.92 14.70 9.75
N PRO A 105 -16.65 15.95 9.31
CA PRO A 105 -17.34 16.55 8.17
C PRO A 105 -17.12 15.76 6.88
N ASN A 106 -18.18 15.63 6.07
CA ASN A 106 -18.09 14.92 4.79
C ASN A 106 -17.04 15.52 3.84
N ILE A 107 -16.82 16.83 3.87
CA ILE A 107 -15.77 17.49 3.08
C ILE A 107 -14.36 17.00 3.45
N ARG A 108 -14.11 16.69 4.74
CA ARG A 108 -12.85 16.14 5.20
C ARG A 108 -12.65 14.72 4.63
N VAL A 109 -13.69 13.89 4.71
CA VAL A 109 -13.64 12.51 4.20
C VAL A 109 -13.50 12.48 2.68
N ALA A 110 -14.25 13.34 1.96
CA ALA A 110 -14.14 13.51 0.52
C ALA A 110 -12.71 13.86 0.11
N TYR A 111 -12.11 14.87 0.74
CA TYR A 111 -10.74 15.28 0.46
C TYR A 111 -9.72 14.14 0.67
N ARG A 112 -9.85 13.37 1.76
CA ARG A 112 -8.98 12.21 2.02
C ARG A 112 -9.11 11.16 0.91
N TYR A 113 -10.34 10.85 0.52
CA TYR A 113 -10.64 9.84 -0.48
C TYR A 113 -10.18 10.25 -1.89
N GLU A 114 -10.47 11.48 -2.29
CA GLU A 114 -10.08 12.04 -3.59
C GLU A 114 -8.56 12.10 -3.73
N THR A 115 -7.86 12.58 -2.69
CA THR A 115 -6.39 12.62 -2.67
C THR A 115 -5.79 11.23 -2.82
N LEU A 116 -6.25 10.26 -2.02
CA LEU A 116 -5.77 8.88 -2.09
C LEU A 116 -6.01 8.26 -3.48
N THR A 117 -7.21 8.44 -4.02
CA THR A 117 -7.57 7.92 -5.34
C THR A 117 -6.70 8.55 -6.43
N GLN A 118 -6.43 9.84 -6.32
CA GLN A 118 -5.57 10.55 -7.27
C GLN A 118 -4.11 10.07 -7.17
N GLU A 119 -3.57 9.89 -5.97
CA GLU A 119 -2.23 9.33 -5.76
C GLU A 119 -2.11 7.91 -6.34
N MET A 120 -3.11 7.05 -6.11
CA MET A 120 -3.15 5.71 -6.70
C MET A 120 -3.18 5.76 -8.23
N ARG A 121 -3.96 6.66 -8.83
CA ARG A 121 -4.00 6.84 -10.29
C ARG A 121 -2.63 7.23 -10.84
N LEU A 122 -1.90 8.11 -10.16
CA LEU A 122 -0.54 8.51 -10.56
C LEU A 122 0.43 7.33 -10.54
N LEU A 123 0.38 6.49 -9.50
CA LEU A 123 1.21 5.29 -9.39
C LEU A 123 0.89 4.28 -10.50
N VAL A 124 -0.39 3.99 -10.73
CA VAL A 124 -0.82 3.06 -11.78
C VAL A 124 -0.41 3.58 -13.16
N ALA A 125 -0.62 4.87 -13.44
CA ALA A 125 -0.22 5.48 -14.71
C ALA A 125 1.30 5.43 -14.93
N ALA A 126 2.10 5.68 -13.89
CA ALA A 126 3.55 5.60 -13.95
C ALA A 126 4.04 4.16 -14.23
N ILE A 127 3.43 3.16 -13.60
CA ILE A 127 3.74 1.74 -13.82
C ILE A 127 3.36 1.30 -15.24
N LEU A 128 2.19 1.69 -15.74
CA LEU A 128 1.78 1.36 -17.11
C LEU A 128 2.68 2.02 -18.15
N SER A 129 3.10 3.26 -17.90
CA SER A 129 4.01 4.00 -18.78
C SER A 129 5.41 3.36 -18.80
N SER A 130 5.93 2.92 -17.66
CA SER A 130 7.24 2.26 -17.59
C SER A 130 7.24 0.89 -18.29
N GLN A 131 6.15 0.13 -18.17
CA GLN A 131 5.97 -1.13 -18.90
C GLN A 131 5.87 -0.93 -20.42
N ALA A 132 5.13 0.08 -20.86
CA ALA A 132 5.03 0.43 -22.28
C ALA A 132 6.40 0.83 -22.85
N ALA A 133 7.19 1.63 -22.12
CA ALA A 133 8.55 1.99 -22.53
C ALA A 133 9.49 0.78 -22.61
N ALA A 134 9.36 -0.19 -21.70
CA ALA A 134 10.13 -1.44 -21.72
C ALA A 134 9.74 -2.37 -22.90
N ALA A 135 8.47 -2.39 -23.31
CA ALA A 135 8.01 -3.17 -24.45
C ALA A 135 8.49 -2.60 -25.81
N VAL A 136 8.67 -1.29 -25.90
CA VAL A 136 9.20 -0.63 -27.12
C VAL A 136 10.72 -0.82 -27.26
N SER A 137 11.44 -1.08 -26.17
CA SER A 137 12.91 -1.24 -26.20
C SER A 137 13.40 -2.67 -26.48
N SER A 138 12.51 -3.68 -26.50
CA SER A 138 12.87 -5.01 -27.00
C SER A 138 13.01 -4.98 -28.54
N PRO A 139 14.22 -5.18 -29.10
CA PRO A 139 14.40 -5.10 -30.54
C PRO A 139 13.68 -6.27 -31.21
N LEU A 140 12.95 -5.99 -32.29
CA LEU A 140 12.48 -7.01 -33.22
C LEU A 140 13.65 -7.95 -33.52
N ARG A 141 13.52 -9.21 -33.11
CA ARG A 141 14.43 -10.28 -33.52
C ARG A 141 14.10 -10.60 -34.97
N THR A 142 14.60 -9.79 -35.90
CA THR A 142 14.54 -10.08 -37.33
C THR A 142 15.39 -11.32 -37.56
N SER A 143 14.77 -12.50 -37.59
CA SER A 143 15.40 -13.70 -38.11
C SER A 143 15.59 -13.50 -39.62
N VAL A 144 16.74 -12.95 -40.00
CA VAL A 144 17.21 -12.96 -41.38
C VAL A 144 17.45 -14.43 -41.72
N VAL A 145 16.50 -15.03 -42.42
CA VAL A 145 16.71 -16.29 -43.13
C VAL A 145 17.56 -15.96 -44.35
N SER A 146 18.86 -16.19 -44.30
CA SER A 146 19.66 -16.40 -45.51
C SER A 146 21.00 -17.09 -45.22
N SER A 147 21.06 -18.37 -45.53
CA SER A 147 22.30 -18.99 -46.00
C SER A 147 21.95 -19.98 -47.13
N LEU A 148 21.93 -19.44 -48.34
CA LEU A 148 22.06 -20.22 -49.58
C LEU A 148 23.50 -20.77 -49.65
N PRO A 149 23.73 -22.04 -50.01
CA PRO A 149 25.05 -22.52 -50.38
C PRO A 149 25.33 -22.30 -51.87
N TYR A 150 26.54 -21.80 -52.17
CA TYR A 150 27.13 -21.62 -53.51
C TYR A 150 27.79 -22.94 -54.01
N PRO A 151 28.30 -23.02 -55.26
CA PRO A 151 27.82 -23.95 -56.27
C PRO A 151 28.74 -25.16 -56.55
N GLY A 152 28.12 -26.27 -57.00
CA GLY A 152 28.74 -27.28 -57.86
C GLY A 152 29.37 -28.49 -57.17
N LEU A 153 28.65 -29.63 -57.16
CA LEU A 153 29.11 -31.00 -57.49
C LEU A 153 27.87 -31.95 -57.52
N PRO A 154 27.91 -33.08 -58.24
CA PRO A 154 26.73 -33.69 -58.87
C PRO A 154 25.85 -34.60 -58.00
N LEU A 155 24.60 -34.74 -58.43
CA LEU A 155 23.48 -35.52 -57.90
C LEU A 155 23.75 -37.04 -57.79
N ILE A 156 24.49 -37.52 -56.78
CA ILE A 156 24.37 -38.89 -56.26
C ILE A 156 24.74 -38.87 -54.77
N GLU A 157 23.95 -39.54 -53.93
CA GLU A 157 24.11 -39.72 -52.46
C GLU A 157 23.44 -38.68 -51.54
N GLN A 158 22.12 -38.46 -51.69
CA GLN A 158 21.27 -37.93 -50.61
C GLN A 158 20.62 -39.02 -49.72
N ASN A 159 20.93 -40.31 -49.91
CA ASN A 159 20.27 -41.42 -49.21
C ASN A 159 21.21 -42.29 -48.34
N LYS A 160 22.21 -41.70 -47.67
CA LYS A 160 23.10 -42.45 -46.76
C LYS A 160 23.26 -41.86 -45.35
N ALA A 161 22.79 -40.64 -45.11
CA ALA A 161 22.94 -39.99 -43.80
C ALA A 161 21.78 -40.26 -42.82
N GLU A 162 20.66 -40.84 -43.28
CA GLU A 162 19.53 -41.20 -42.39
C GLU A 162 19.65 -42.61 -41.78
N GLU A 163 20.63 -43.43 -42.17
CA GLU A 163 20.73 -44.83 -41.70
C GLU A 163 21.80 -45.09 -40.61
N GLU A 164 22.71 -44.15 -40.33
CA GLU A 164 23.72 -44.31 -39.26
C GLU A 164 23.37 -43.63 -37.93
N LEU A 165 22.39 -42.72 -37.90
CA LEU A 165 21.96 -42.07 -36.65
C LEU A 165 21.09 -42.99 -35.75
N GLY A 166 20.67 -44.15 -36.27
CA GLY A 166 19.86 -45.15 -35.56
C GLY A 166 20.64 -46.20 -34.76
N ARG A 167 21.98 -46.24 -34.83
CA ARG A 167 22.80 -47.32 -34.21
C ARG A 167 23.66 -46.93 -33.01
N HIS A 168 23.55 -45.71 -32.49
CA HIS A 168 24.33 -45.27 -31.32
C HIS A 168 23.53 -45.03 -30.02
N LYS A 169 22.24 -45.40 -29.97
CA LYS A 169 21.39 -45.27 -28.75
C LYS A 169 21.32 -46.52 -27.87
N LEU A 170 22.24 -47.47 -28.02
CA LEU A 170 22.40 -48.61 -27.11
C LEU A 170 23.88 -48.70 -26.76
N ASN A 171 24.23 -48.26 -25.54
CA ASN A 171 25.43 -48.56 -24.75
C ASN A 171 25.90 -47.33 -23.94
N HIS A 172 25.21 -47.03 -22.84
CA HIS A 172 25.81 -46.62 -21.56
C HIS A 172 24.72 -46.31 -20.53
N GLU A 173 24.09 -47.36 -20.00
CA GLU A 173 23.51 -47.33 -18.64
C GLU A 173 24.11 -48.53 -17.89
N SER A 174 25.13 -48.25 -17.09
CA SER A 174 25.65 -49.05 -15.98
C SER A 174 26.43 -48.10 -15.08
#